data_AF-A0A7J6FYU5-F1
#
_entry.id   AF-A0A7J6FYU5-F1
#
_cell.length_a   1.000
_cell.length_b   1.000
_cell.length_c   1.000
_cell.angle_alpha   90.00
_cell.angle_beta   90.00
_cell.angle_gamma   90.00
#
_symmetry.space_group_name_H-M   'P 1'
#
loop_
_entity.id
_entity.type
_entity.pdbx_description
1 polymer ?
#
loop_
_entity_poly.entity_id
_entity_poly.type
_entity_poly.pdbx_seq_one_letter_code
_entity_poly.pdbx_strand_id
1 'polypeptide(L)'
;DTLVIKTPKKSPLILRMVVLLFSMVCGVYICSICLKQLSPHTKAKFLNIKVIGHEKFCPFSGDLYMHYPKPQTFRREECGCNPVGYFAILSMQRSGSGWFETLLNNHTNVSSNGEIFSVKERRSNISSILKTMDKVYNLDWFTSASKNECSAAVGFKWMLNQGLMEHHEEITEYFKKKGVSAIFLLRRNLLRRMISVLANSYDKDAKLLNGTHKSHVHSPLEAQILAKYKPKINDTLMIKELNKANETTTRALEYFKTTRHMVLYYEDVINNRTKLKDVQEFLKLPYKELKSRQVRIHTAPLWDQVQNWHDIRNALNGTSFETFLH
;
A
#
# COMPACT_ATOMS: atom_id res chain seq x y z
N ASP A 1 -56.40 38.67 -54.16
CA ASP A 1 -55.99 38.90 -52.76
C ASP A 1 -56.25 37.70 -51.88
N THR A 2 -55.20 37.03 -51.46
CA THR A 2 -55.22 36.09 -50.31
C THR A 2 -53.89 36.20 -49.57
N LEU A 3 -53.93 36.89 -48.44
CA LEU A 3 -52.81 37.20 -47.56
C LEU A 3 -52.44 35.96 -46.73
N VAL A 4 -51.31 35.33 -47.04
CA VAL A 4 -50.76 34.21 -46.24
C VAL A 4 -49.91 34.78 -45.10
N ILE A 5 -50.47 34.77 -43.89
CA ILE A 5 -49.77 35.16 -42.65
C ILE A 5 -48.90 33.98 -42.19
N LYS A 6 -47.56 34.14 -42.23
CA LYS A 6 -46.61 33.19 -41.62
C LYS A 6 -46.60 33.37 -40.11
N THR A 7 -46.77 32.27 -39.37
CA THR A 7 -46.61 32.22 -37.91
C THR A 7 -45.12 32.25 -37.50
N PRO A 8 -44.74 32.95 -36.43
CA PRO A 8 -43.36 33.03 -36.00
C PRO A 8 -42.96 31.77 -35.21
N LYS A 9 -41.91 31.08 -35.66
CA LYS A 9 -41.28 29.97 -34.93
C LYS A 9 -40.66 30.50 -33.62
N LYS A 10 -41.30 30.20 -32.48
CA LYS A 10 -40.70 30.46 -31.16
C LYS A 10 -39.44 29.59 -31.00
N SER A 11 -38.33 30.26 -30.67
CA SER A 11 -36.99 29.67 -30.55
C SER A 11 -36.89 28.67 -29.38
N PRO A 12 -36.31 27.46 -29.59
CA PRO A 12 -36.16 26.42 -28.56
C PRO A 12 -35.17 26.79 -27.44
N LEU A 13 -34.41 27.89 -27.59
CA LEU A 13 -33.47 28.40 -26.60
C LEU A 13 -34.17 29.00 -25.38
N ILE A 14 -35.27 29.72 -25.58
CA ILE A 14 -36.01 30.35 -24.49
C ILE A 14 -36.63 29.28 -23.59
N LEU A 15 -37.19 28.21 -24.18
CA LEU A 15 -37.74 27.08 -23.42
C LEU A 15 -36.66 26.38 -22.58
N ARG A 16 -35.47 26.16 -23.15
CA ARG A 16 -34.34 25.56 -22.41
C ARG A 16 -33.86 26.43 -21.26
N MET A 17 -33.81 27.75 -21.46
CA MET A 17 -33.44 28.69 -20.39
C MET A 17 -34.49 28.71 -19.27
N VAL A 18 -35.78 28.65 -19.61
CA VAL A 18 -36.86 28.57 -18.61
C VAL A 18 -36.78 27.26 -17.82
N VAL A 19 -36.53 26.13 -18.47
CA VAL A 19 -36.38 24.82 -17.79
C VAL A 19 -35.17 24.80 -16.86
N LEU A 20 -34.03 25.37 -17.28
CA LEU A 20 -32.83 25.49 -16.44
C LEU A 20 -33.05 26.38 -15.22
N LEU A 21 -33.80 27.48 -15.38
CA LEU A 21 -34.13 28.36 -14.28
C LEU A 21 -35.05 27.67 -13.28
N PHE A 22 -36.04 26.93 -13.78
CA PHE A 22 -36.96 26.16 -12.95
C PHE A 22 -36.25 25.05 -12.17
N SER A 23 -35.33 24.32 -12.80
CA SER A 23 -34.56 23.26 -12.12
C SER A 23 -33.61 23.79 -11.05
N MET A 24 -32.98 24.96 -11.28
CA MET A 24 -32.19 25.63 -10.25
C MET A 24 -33.04 26.06 -9.05
N VAL A 25 -34.21 26.68 -9.28
CA VAL A 25 -35.11 27.12 -8.21
C VAL A 25 -35.64 25.90 -7.41
N CYS A 26 -36.04 24.83 -8.10
CA CYS A 26 -36.44 23.59 -7.44
C CYS A 26 -35.29 22.96 -6.63
N GLY A 27 -34.07 22.95 -7.16
CA GLY A 27 -32.90 22.43 -6.46
C GLY A 27 -32.59 23.20 -5.17
N VAL A 28 -32.63 24.53 -5.22
CA VAL A 28 -32.45 25.39 -4.04
C VAL A 28 -33.58 25.22 -3.03
N TYR A 29 -34.83 25.08 -3.49
CA TYR A 29 -35.99 24.85 -2.63
C TYR A 29 -35.91 23.50 -1.91
N ILE A 30 -35.58 22.43 -2.63
CA ILE A 30 -35.39 21.09 -2.05
C ILE A 30 -34.24 21.11 -1.04
N CYS A 31 -33.10 21.73 -1.39
CA CYS A 31 -31.96 21.88 -0.49
C CYS A 31 -32.33 22.66 0.79
N SER A 32 -33.13 23.72 0.67
CA SER A 32 -33.64 24.51 1.79
C SER A 32 -34.59 23.71 2.70
N ILE A 33 -35.46 22.86 2.14
CA ILE A 33 -36.31 21.95 2.92
C ILE A 33 -35.48 20.86 3.61
N CYS A 34 -34.49 20.27 2.93
CA CYS A 34 -33.57 19.31 3.54
C CYS A 34 -32.78 19.93 4.70
N LEU A 35 -32.30 21.17 4.54
CA LEU A 35 -31.62 21.92 5.61
C LEU A 35 -32.57 22.27 6.77
N LYS A 36 -33.85 22.57 6.50
CA LYS A 36 -34.87 22.78 7.55
C LYS A 36 -35.28 21.49 8.27
N GLN A 37 -35.20 20.33 7.62
CA GLN A 37 -35.40 19.03 8.29
C GLN A 37 -34.21 18.60 9.17
N LEU A 38 -33.04 19.23 8.99
CA LEU A 38 -31.83 18.97 9.77
C LEU A 38 -31.79 19.71 11.13
N SER A 39 -32.77 20.56 11.47
CA SER A 39 -32.88 21.14 12.82
C SER A 39 -34.27 21.78 13.06
N PRO A 40 -35.05 21.50 14.14
CA PRO A 40 -34.77 20.69 15.33
C PRO A 40 -35.90 19.69 15.66
N HIS A 41 -35.68 18.38 15.49
CA HIS A 41 -36.55 17.37 16.10
C HIS A 41 -35.83 16.13 16.60
N THR A 42 -34.67 16.32 17.25
CA THR A 42 -34.03 15.28 18.07
C THR A 42 -33.93 15.73 19.52
N LYS A 43 -35.06 16.14 20.11
CA LYS A 43 -35.30 15.96 21.55
C LYS A 43 -35.75 14.52 21.81
N ALA A 44 -35.02 13.54 21.29
CA ALA A 44 -34.97 12.25 21.95
C ALA A 44 -34.08 12.49 23.17
N LYS A 45 -34.69 12.46 24.36
CA LYS A 45 -34.00 12.40 25.65
C LYS A 45 -32.94 11.31 25.53
N PHE A 46 -31.70 11.68 25.20
CA PHE A 46 -30.55 10.87 25.56
C PHE A 46 -30.59 10.90 27.08
N LEU A 47 -31.11 9.81 27.66
CA LEU A 47 -30.74 9.44 29.02
C LEU A 47 -29.21 9.46 29.00
N ASN A 48 -28.65 10.52 29.59
CA ASN A 48 -27.27 10.55 30.03
C ASN A 48 -27.15 9.46 31.08
N ILE A 49 -27.08 8.21 30.63
CA ILE A 49 -26.40 7.17 31.37
C ILE A 49 -24.96 7.66 31.34
N LYS A 50 -24.59 8.43 32.37
CA LYS A 50 -23.21 8.51 32.81
C LYS A 50 -22.85 7.05 33.11
N VAL A 51 -22.36 6.34 32.10
CA VAL A 51 -21.54 5.17 32.31
C VAL A 51 -20.34 5.75 33.04
N ILE A 52 -20.39 5.68 34.36
CA ILE A 52 -19.22 5.83 35.22
C ILE A 52 -18.16 5.00 34.53
N GLY A 53 -17.06 5.65 34.13
CA GLY A 53 -16.01 5.03 33.34
C GLY A 53 -15.43 3.83 34.08
N HIS A 54 -16.05 2.67 33.91
CA HIS A 54 -15.36 1.42 34.02
C HIS A 54 -14.37 1.47 32.87
N GLU A 55 -13.08 1.59 33.18
CA GLU A 55 -12.07 1.06 32.27
C GLU A 55 -12.56 -0.32 31.87
N LYS A 56 -12.92 -0.49 30.60
CA LYS A 56 -13.27 -1.81 30.08
C LYS A 56 -12.05 -2.68 30.33
N PHE A 57 -12.14 -3.56 31.31
CA PHE A 57 -11.14 -4.60 31.54
C PHE A 57 -11.22 -5.55 30.36
N CYS A 58 -10.38 -5.30 29.36
CA CYS A 58 -10.26 -6.20 28.24
C CYS A 58 -9.63 -7.50 28.74
N PRO A 59 -10.13 -8.67 28.30
CA PRO A 59 -9.56 -9.94 28.70
C PRO A 59 -8.08 -9.96 28.33
N PHE A 60 -7.23 -10.37 29.28
CA PHE A 60 -5.80 -10.51 29.03
C PHE A 60 -5.59 -11.51 27.89
N SER A 61 -4.99 -11.07 26.78
CA SER A 61 -4.81 -11.93 25.61
C SER A 61 -3.81 -13.07 25.84
N GLY A 62 -3.03 -13.03 26.93
CA GLY A 62 -1.91 -13.96 27.16
C GLY A 62 -0.69 -13.70 26.26
N ASP A 63 -0.81 -12.79 25.30
CA ASP A 63 0.14 -12.59 24.22
C ASP A 63 0.80 -11.21 24.35
N LEU A 64 2.09 -11.22 24.71
CA LEU A 64 2.93 -10.03 24.89
C LEU A 64 3.06 -9.16 23.63
N TYR A 65 2.63 -9.65 22.47
CA TYR A 65 2.75 -8.96 21.18
C TYR A 65 1.43 -8.39 20.65
N MET A 66 0.38 -8.41 21.48
CA MET A 66 -0.93 -7.84 21.17
C MET A 66 -1.15 -6.55 21.96
N HIS A 67 -1.69 -5.54 21.28
CA HIS A 67 -1.90 -4.21 21.84
C HIS A 67 -3.36 -3.82 21.81
N TYR A 68 -3.74 -2.85 22.64
CA TYR A 68 -5.05 -2.20 22.60
C TYR A 68 -4.87 -0.71 22.25
N PRO A 69 -4.74 -0.38 20.96
CA PRO A 69 -4.53 0.99 20.51
C PRO A 69 -5.61 1.95 21.02
N LYS A 70 -5.20 3.16 21.42
CA LYS A 70 -6.09 4.23 21.86
C LYS A 70 -5.95 5.44 20.92
N PRO A 71 -6.62 5.43 19.77
CA PRO A 71 -6.54 6.54 18.82
C PRO A 71 -7.03 7.84 19.47
N GLN A 72 -6.33 8.94 19.20
CA GLN A 72 -6.70 10.27 19.67
C GLN A 72 -7.69 10.97 18.75
N THR A 73 -7.66 10.62 17.47
CA THR A 73 -8.37 11.35 16.41
C THR A 73 -9.81 10.88 16.19
N PHE A 74 -10.17 9.70 16.71
CA PHE A 74 -11.53 9.15 16.64
C PHE A 74 -11.75 8.15 17.78
N ARG A 75 -13.02 7.78 18.03
CA ARG A 75 -13.39 6.77 19.04
C ARG A 75 -14.25 5.69 18.41
N ARG A 76 -13.83 4.44 18.60
CA ARG A 76 -14.60 3.23 18.26
C ARG A 76 -14.64 2.31 19.46
N GLU A 77 -15.57 2.60 20.35
CA GLU A 77 -15.71 1.88 21.62
C GLU A 77 -15.99 0.38 21.43
N GLU A 78 -16.55 0.01 20.28
CA GLU A 78 -16.74 -1.38 19.85
C GLU A 78 -15.42 -2.10 19.55
N CYS A 79 -14.35 -1.36 19.22
CA CYS A 79 -13.01 -1.92 18.96
C CYS A 79 -12.08 -1.86 20.17
N GLY A 80 -12.46 -1.19 21.27
CA GLY A 80 -11.55 -0.88 22.38
C GLY A 80 -10.90 -2.10 23.05
N CYS A 81 -11.56 -3.27 23.03
CA CYS A 81 -11.04 -4.53 23.54
C CYS A 81 -10.63 -5.54 22.46
N ASN A 82 -10.40 -5.08 21.24
CA ASN A 82 -9.86 -5.93 20.19
C ASN A 82 -8.33 -5.85 20.19
N PRO A 83 -7.62 -6.97 20.47
CA PRO A 83 -6.17 -6.98 20.42
C PRO A 83 -5.68 -6.78 18.98
N VAL A 84 -4.63 -5.98 18.82
CA VAL A 84 -4.04 -5.62 17.53
C VAL A 84 -2.56 -6.00 17.52
N GLY A 85 -2.17 -6.82 16.56
CA GLY A 85 -0.79 -7.13 16.25
C GLY A 85 -0.16 -6.06 15.36
N TYR A 86 1.11 -5.75 15.61
CA TYR A 86 1.87 -4.80 14.79
C TYR A 86 2.75 -5.54 13.78
N PHE A 87 2.83 -5.03 12.56
CA PHE A 87 3.74 -5.57 11.55
C PHE A 87 4.40 -4.48 10.70
N ALA A 88 5.47 -4.85 10.02
CA ALA A 88 6.13 -4.03 9.00
C ALA A 88 6.60 -4.93 7.85
N ILE A 89 6.30 -4.55 6.61
CA ILE A 89 6.79 -5.24 5.40
C ILE A 89 8.11 -4.59 4.99
N LEU A 90 9.23 -5.25 5.28
CA LEU A 90 10.57 -4.78 4.99
C LEU A 90 11.01 -5.31 3.61
N SER A 91 11.39 -4.41 2.70
CA SER A 91 11.62 -4.82 1.31
C SER A 91 12.58 -3.89 0.57
N MET A 92 13.01 -4.28 -0.62
CA MET A 92 13.68 -3.37 -1.56
C MET A 92 12.71 -2.98 -2.67
N GLN A 93 12.96 -1.86 -3.34
CA GLN A 93 12.19 -1.48 -4.54
C GLN A 93 12.18 -2.64 -5.55
N ARG A 94 11.00 -2.85 -6.16
CA ARG A 94 10.74 -3.85 -7.20
C ARG A 94 10.87 -5.32 -6.76
N SER A 95 10.67 -5.57 -5.46
CA SER A 95 10.62 -6.93 -4.88
C SER A 95 9.20 -7.47 -4.66
N GLY A 96 8.17 -6.85 -5.26
CA GLY A 96 6.79 -7.33 -5.19
C GLY A 96 5.99 -6.86 -3.96
N SER A 97 6.56 -6.01 -3.11
CA SER A 97 5.94 -5.56 -1.85
C SER A 97 4.64 -4.76 -2.03
N GLY A 98 4.48 -4.01 -3.12
CA GLY A 98 3.20 -3.38 -3.44
C GLY A 98 2.09 -4.39 -3.75
N TRP A 99 2.39 -5.45 -4.50
CA TRP A 99 1.42 -6.50 -4.79
C TRP A 99 1.09 -7.31 -3.53
N PHE A 100 2.11 -7.71 -2.78
CA PHE A 100 1.95 -8.43 -1.52
C PHE A 100 1.12 -7.65 -0.49
N GLU A 101 1.35 -6.34 -0.37
CA GLU A 101 0.53 -5.47 0.47
C GLU A 101 -0.94 -5.48 0.06
N THR A 102 -1.25 -5.46 -1.25
CA THR A 102 -2.65 -5.54 -1.70
C THR A 102 -3.31 -6.88 -1.37
N LEU A 103 -2.55 -7.97 -1.34
CA LEU A 103 -3.05 -9.28 -0.88
C LEU A 103 -3.41 -9.21 0.60
N LEU A 104 -2.54 -8.64 1.44
CA LEU A 104 -2.82 -8.51 2.87
C LEU A 104 -4.02 -7.62 3.14
N ASN A 105 -4.14 -6.48 2.46
CA ASN A 105 -5.26 -5.55 2.60
C ASN A 105 -6.61 -6.09 2.09
N ASN A 106 -6.62 -7.24 1.38
CA ASN A 106 -7.84 -7.97 1.06
C ASN A 106 -8.45 -8.67 2.29
N HIS A 107 -7.64 -8.94 3.31
CA HIS A 107 -8.14 -9.43 4.59
C HIS A 107 -8.88 -8.31 5.33
N THR A 108 -10.07 -8.62 5.83
CA THR A 108 -10.94 -7.67 6.56
C THR A 108 -10.33 -7.13 7.86
N ASN A 109 -9.39 -7.85 8.45
CA ASN A 109 -8.84 -7.56 9.77
C ASN A 109 -7.41 -6.99 9.66
N VAL A 110 -6.95 -6.68 8.45
CA VAL A 110 -5.60 -6.18 8.20
C VAL A 110 -5.66 -4.79 7.60
N SER A 111 -4.84 -3.89 8.13
CA SER A 111 -4.61 -2.55 7.59
C SER A 111 -3.11 -2.30 7.40
N SER A 112 -2.65 -2.37 6.15
CA SER A 112 -1.31 -1.96 5.72
C SER A 112 -1.37 -0.59 5.06
N ASN A 113 -0.67 0.39 5.62
CA ASN A 113 -0.82 1.81 5.31
C ASN A 113 0.11 2.34 4.21
N GLY A 114 0.56 1.48 3.31
CA GLY A 114 1.45 1.88 2.21
C GLY A 114 2.88 2.16 2.66
N GLU A 115 3.61 2.85 1.78
CA GLU A 115 5.03 3.18 1.98
C GLU A 115 5.18 4.51 2.73
N ILE A 116 4.83 4.51 4.01
CA ILE A 116 4.74 5.74 4.81
C ILE A 116 6.06 6.52 4.89
N PHE A 117 7.21 5.82 4.82
CA PHE A 117 8.55 6.41 4.91
C PHE A 117 9.18 6.81 3.56
N SER A 118 8.40 6.75 2.47
CA SER A 118 8.78 7.39 1.21
C SER A 118 8.89 8.92 1.33
N VAL A 119 8.16 9.51 2.28
CA VAL A 119 8.15 10.94 2.60
C VAL A 119 9.35 11.29 3.49
N LYS A 120 10.22 12.20 3.02
CA LYS A 120 11.51 12.51 3.66
C LYS A 120 11.35 13.06 5.07
N GLU A 121 10.37 13.92 5.31
CA GLU A 121 10.14 14.60 6.59
C GLU A 121 9.89 13.59 7.72
N ARG A 122 9.22 12.46 7.41
CA ARG A 122 8.89 11.40 8.37
C ARG A 122 10.10 10.58 8.78
N ARG A 123 11.20 10.67 8.04
CA ARG A 123 12.47 9.97 8.29
C ARG A 123 13.65 10.93 8.36
N SER A 124 13.41 12.17 8.78
CA SER A 124 14.45 13.19 8.95
C SER A 124 15.42 12.88 10.09
N ASN A 125 14.96 12.14 11.10
CA ASN A 125 15.74 11.62 12.23
C ASN A 125 14.95 10.51 12.93
N ILE A 126 15.58 9.83 13.89
CA ILE A 126 14.98 8.74 14.66
C ILE A 126 13.70 9.16 15.41
N SER A 127 13.66 10.35 16.00
CA SER A 127 12.46 10.83 16.72
C SER A 127 11.24 10.95 15.79
N SER A 128 11.43 11.48 14.58
CA SER A 128 10.40 11.55 13.55
C SER A 128 9.92 10.15 13.11
N ILE A 129 10.84 9.19 13.00
CA ILE A 129 10.53 7.80 12.65
C ILE A 129 9.65 7.15 13.71
N LEU A 130 10.08 7.19 14.97
CA LEU A 130 9.37 6.58 16.09
C LEU A 130 7.98 7.21 16.29
N LYS A 131 7.90 8.54 16.22
CA LYS A 131 6.61 9.27 16.28
C LYS A 131 5.67 8.85 15.16
N THR A 132 6.19 8.63 13.96
CA THR A 132 5.38 8.18 12.81
C THR A 132 4.88 6.75 13.02
N MET A 133 5.74 5.85 13.51
CA MET A 133 5.37 4.47 13.86
C MET A 133 4.30 4.43 14.94
N ASP A 134 4.49 5.17 16.04
CA ASP A 134 3.50 5.25 17.12
C ASP A 134 2.15 5.75 16.60
N LYS A 135 2.13 6.74 15.69
CA LYS A 135 0.88 7.22 15.09
C LYS A 135 0.15 6.13 14.30
N VAL A 136 0.87 5.31 13.53
CA VAL A 136 0.27 4.20 12.77
C VAL A 136 -0.22 3.10 13.70
N TYR A 137 0.61 2.68 14.65
CA TYR A 137 0.30 1.60 15.57
C TYR A 137 -0.80 1.97 16.58
N ASN A 138 -0.95 3.24 16.91
CA ASN A 138 -2.09 3.76 17.69
C ASN A 138 -3.38 3.90 16.86
N LEU A 139 -3.39 3.46 15.59
CA LEU A 139 -4.50 3.59 14.64
C LEU A 139 -4.87 5.03 14.26
N ASP A 140 -4.04 6.03 14.59
CA ASP A 140 -4.24 7.46 14.26
C ASP A 140 -3.78 7.83 12.84
N TRP A 141 -3.65 6.84 11.96
CA TRP A 141 -3.19 7.00 10.59
C TRP A 141 -4.31 6.71 9.59
N PHE A 142 -4.88 7.78 9.03
CA PHE A 142 -5.97 7.67 8.06
C PHE A 142 -5.44 7.60 6.64
N THR A 143 -5.74 6.50 5.97
CA THR A 143 -5.45 6.28 4.54
C THR A 143 -6.63 5.54 3.90
N SER A 144 -6.55 5.30 2.59
CA SER A 144 -7.49 4.41 1.90
C SER A 144 -7.42 2.95 2.40
N ALA A 145 -6.41 2.57 3.17
CA ALA A 145 -6.31 1.24 3.79
C ALA A 145 -7.05 1.15 5.14
N SER A 146 -7.42 2.30 5.75
CA SER A 146 -8.18 2.33 6.99
C SER A 146 -9.51 1.60 6.83
N LYS A 147 -9.84 0.75 7.81
CA LYS A 147 -11.03 -0.12 7.78
C LYS A 147 -12.15 0.47 8.63
N ASN A 148 -13.38 0.25 8.18
CA ASN A 148 -14.58 0.56 8.95
C ASN A 148 -14.89 -0.55 9.97
N GLU A 149 -14.19 -1.68 9.90
CA GLU A 149 -14.22 -2.78 10.88
C GLU A 149 -13.03 -2.67 11.84
N CYS A 150 -13.04 -3.43 12.93
CA CYS A 150 -11.90 -3.48 13.83
C CYS A 150 -10.77 -4.30 13.19
N SER A 151 -9.56 -3.73 13.16
CA SER A 151 -8.37 -4.43 12.64
C SER A 151 -7.77 -5.32 13.74
N ALA A 152 -7.33 -6.52 13.37
CA ALA A 152 -6.54 -7.41 14.22
C ALA A 152 -5.03 -7.29 13.95
N ALA A 153 -4.64 -6.75 12.79
CA ALA A 153 -3.25 -6.44 12.48
C ALA A 153 -3.14 -5.09 11.75
N VAL A 154 -2.21 -4.25 12.21
CA VAL A 154 -1.90 -2.97 11.58
C VAL A 154 -0.41 -2.84 11.29
N GLY A 155 -0.10 -2.27 10.14
CA GLY A 155 1.28 -2.11 9.70
C GLY A 155 1.40 -1.22 8.49
N PHE A 156 2.55 -1.32 7.86
CA PHE A 156 2.92 -0.54 6.69
C PHE A 156 4.08 -1.21 5.96
N LYS A 157 4.40 -0.68 4.78
CA LYS A 157 5.54 -1.10 3.96
C LYS A 157 6.71 -0.14 4.18
N TRP A 158 7.92 -0.68 4.26
CA TRP A 158 9.13 0.08 4.47
C TRP A 158 10.25 -0.42 3.58
N MET A 159 10.78 0.45 2.73
CA MET A 159 11.92 0.08 1.91
C MET A 159 13.23 0.22 2.70
N LEU A 160 14.17 -0.71 2.51
CA LEU A 160 15.43 -0.75 3.26
C LEU A 160 16.23 0.59 3.15
N ASN A 161 16.13 1.28 2.03
CA ASN A 161 16.81 2.56 1.79
C ASN A 161 16.06 3.80 2.32
N GLN A 162 15.07 3.64 3.20
CA GLN A 162 14.25 4.74 3.72
C GLN A 162 14.48 4.97 5.22
N GLY A 163 15.74 5.08 5.64
CA GLY A 163 16.11 5.30 7.04
C GLY A 163 16.11 4.05 7.91
N LEU A 164 15.52 2.94 7.46
CA LEU A 164 15.49 1.67 8.20
C LEU A 164 16.90 1.14 8.50
N MET A 165 17.76 1.10 7.47
CA MET A 165 19.14 0.60 7.61
C MET A 165 20.05 1.60 8.34
N GLU A 166 19.72 2.88 8.33
CA GLU A 166 20.51 3.96 8.95
C GLU A 166 20.27 4.02 10.46
N HIS A 167 19.03 3.77 10.91
CA HIS A 167 18.62 3.81 12.32
C HIS A 167 18.25 2.41 12.86
N HIS A 168 18.98 1.39 12.41
CA HIS A 168 18.58 0.00 12.65
C HIS A 168 18.58 -0.40 14.13
N GLU A 169 19.45 0.20 14.96
CA GLU A 169 19.59 -0.13 16.38
C GLU A 169 18.32 0.26 17.14
N GLU A 170 17.90 1.52 17.02
CA GLU A 170 16.73 2.06 17.71
C GLU A 170 15.43 1.46 17.18
N ILE A 171 15.36 1.19 15.87
CA ILE A 171 14.21 0.51 15.26
C ILE A 171 14.11 -0.94 15.73
N THR A 172 15.24 -1.65 15.85
CA THR A 172 15.28 -3.02 16.37
C THR A 172 14.85 -3.07 17.83
N GLU A 173 15.28 -2.10 18.65
CA GLU A 173 14.81 -1.96 20.03
C GLU A 173 13.30 -1.70 20.09
N TYR A 174 12.79 -0.78 19.26
CA TYR A 174 11.36 -0.53 19.16
C TYR A 174 10.59 -1.79 18.78
N PHE A 175 11.04 -2.52 17.76
CA PHE A 175 10.37 -3.73 17.27
C PHE A 175 10.28 -4.79 18.37
N LYS A 176 11.36 -5.00 19.14
CA LYS A 176 11.36 -5.93 20.28
C LYS A 176 10.42 -5.44 21.38
N LYS A 177 10.50 -4.17 21.77
CA LYS A 177 9.69 -3.58 22.84
C LYS A 177 8.18 -3.60 22.52
N LYS A 178 7.82 -3.39 21.26
CA LYS A 178 6.44 -3.31 20.79
C LYS A 178 5.94 -4.59 20.12
N GLY A 179 6.74 -5.66 20.08
CA GLY A 179 6.32 -6.92 19.45
C GLY A 179 6.03 -6.81 17.95
N VAL A 180 6.70 -5.91 17.24
CA VAL A 180 6.45 -5.71 15.81
C VAL A 180 6.92 -6.92 15.02
N SER A 181 6.03 -7.43 14.18
CA SER A 181 6.26 -8.58 13.31
C SER A 181 6.87 -8.12 11.99
N ALA A 182 8.17 -8.32 11.81
CA ALA A 182 8.87 -7.96 10.58
C ALA A 182 8.68 -9.01 9.50
N ILE A 183 8.17 -8.62 8.33
CA ILE A 183 8.04 -9.50 7.17
C ILE A 183 9.03 -9.02 6.11
N PHE A 184 10.13 -9.73 5.96
CA PHE A 184 11.06 -9.48 4.86
C PHE A 184 10.49 -10.07 3.58
N LEU A 185 10.11 -9.21 2.63
CA LEU A 185 9.74 -9.64 1.28
C LEU A 185 10.84 -9.24 0.30
N LEU A 186 11.62 -10.23 -0.11
CA LEU A 186 12.81 -10.08 -0.95
C LEU A 186 12.57 -10.69 -2.33
N ARG A 187 13.50 -10.49 -3.26
CA ARG A 187 13.44 -11.08 -4.60
C ARG A 187 14.74 -11.80 -4.88
N ARG A 188 14.68 -13.12 -5.14
CA ARG A 188 15.88 -13.94 -5.36
C ARG A 188 16.61 -13.51 -6.62
N ASN A 189 15.87 -13.31 -7.72
CA ASN A 189 16.49 -12.93 -8.98
C ASN A 189 16.74 -11.40 -9.01
N LEU A 190 17.95 -11.00 -8.60
CA LEU A 190 18.35 -9.60 -8.51
C LEU A 190 18.54 -8.93 -9.88
N LEU A 191 18.86 -9.71 -10.93
CA LEU A 191 18.90 -9.20 -12.30
C LEU A 191 17.51 -8.78 -12.79
N ARG A 192 16.49 -9.63 -12.61
CA ARG A 192 15.08 -9.30 -12.89
C ARG A 192 14.62 -8.09 -12.06
N ARG A 193 15.07 -7.97 -10.82
CA ARG A 193 14.81 -6.79 -9.99
C ARG A 193 15.42 -5.53 -10.61
N MET A 194 16.69 -5.58 -11.00
CA MET A 194 17.40 -4.46 -11.65
C MET A 194 16.72 -4.00 -12.93
N ILE A 195 16.36 -4.93 -13.83
CA ILE A 195 15.61 -4.63 -15.05
C ILE A 195 14.31 -3.90 -14.71
N SER A 196 13.57 -4.41 -13.73
CA SER A 196 12.33 -3.77 -13.31
C SER A 196 12.54 -2.40 -12.64
N VAL A 197 13.69 -2.14 -12.00
CA VAL A 197 14.04 -0.81 -11.46
C VAL A 197 14.29 0.16 -12.60
N LEU A 198 15.09 -0.22 -13.59
CA LEU A 198 15.40 0.60 -14.75
C LEU A 198 14.15 0.94 -15.56
N ALA A 199 13.30 -0.05 -15.84
CA ALA A 199 12.04 0.16 -16.56
C ALA A 199 11.08 1.09 -15.78
N ASN A 200 10.97 0.93 -14.46
CA ASN A 200 10.15 1.82 -13.64
C ASN A 200 10.73 3.24 -13.58
N SER A 201 12.06 3.39 -13.57
CA SER A 201 12.71 4.71 -13.61
C SER A 201 12.42 5.41 -14.94
N TYR A 202 12.51 4.69 -16.05
CA TYR A 202 12.16 5.24 -17.36
C TYR A 202 10.70 5.73 -17.42
N ASP A 203 9.74 4.93 -16.93
CA ASP A 203 8.34 5.34 -16.91
C ASP A 203 8.07 6.56 -16.01
N LYS A 204 8.92 6.84 -15.02
CA LYS A 204 8.79 8.05 -14.19
C LYS A 204 8.90 9.33 -15.02
N ASP A 205 9.77 9.30 -16.02
CA ASP A 205 10.05 10.43 -16.90
C ASP A 205 9.19 10.36 -18.17
N ALA A 206 9.13 9.19 -18.80
CA ALA A 206 8.39 8.98 -20.05
C ALA A 206 6.87 8.94 -19.87
N LYS A 207 6.38 8.55 -18.68
CA LYS A 207 4.96 8.53 -18.31
C LYS A 207 4.08 7.85 -19.35
N LEU A 208 4.40 6.58 -19.61
CA LEU A 208 3.90 5.82 -20.76
C LEU A 208 2.38 5.58 -20.74
N LEU A 209 1.73 5.73 -19.59
CA LEU A 209 0.29 5.56 -19.42
C LEU A 209 -0.38 6.92 -19.25
N ASN A 210 -0.83 7.50 -20.36
CA ASN A 210 -1.59 8.75 -20.41
C ASN A 210 -0.91 9.90 -19.63
N GLY A 211 0.41 10.05 -19.77
CA GLY A 211 1.15 11.12 -19.09
C GLY A 211 1.22 10.95 -17.57
N THR A 212 0.97 9.73 -17.05
CA THR A 212 1.09 9.41 -15.63
C THR A 212 2.10 8.28 -15.41
N HIS A 213 2.99 8.44 -14.43
CA HIS A 213 3.86 7.37 -13.95
C HIS A 213 3.04 6.31 -13.19
N LYS A 214 3.22 5.03 -13.51
CA LYS A 214 2.54 3.91 -12.82
C LYS A 214 3.53 2.81 -12.44
N SER A 215 3.80 2.70 -11.15
CA SER A 215 4.65 1.61 -10.63
C SER A 215 3.92 0.26 -10.58
N HIS A 216 2.59 0.27 -10.58
CA HIS A 216 1.69 -0.89 -10.55
C HIS A 216 0.48 -0.62 -11.45
N VAL A 217 -0.05 -1.69 -12.06
CA VAL A 217 -1.17 -1.63 -13.00
C VAL A 217 -2.18 -2.73 -12.70
N HIS A 218 -3.43 -2.52 -13.09
CA HIS A 218 -4.53 -3.46 -12.87
C HIS A 218 -5.05 -4.07 -14.17
N SER A 219 -4.63 -3.55 -15.33
CA SER A 219 -5.00 -4.07 -16.65
C SER A 219 -3.84 -4.82 -17.32
N PRO A 220 -4.09 -5.99 -17.94
CA PRO A 220 -3.10 -6.67 -18.78
C PRO A 220 -2.57 -5.78 -19.92
N LEU A 221 -3.41 -4.91 -20.48
CA LEU A 221 -3.01 -3.99 -21.56
C LEU A 221 -2.01 -2.94 -21.06
N GLU A 222 -2.27 -2.34 -19.90
CA GLU A 222 -1.34 -1.38 -19.28
C GLU A 222 -0.01 -2.05 -18.95
N ALA A 223 -0.05 -3.29 -18.44
CA ALA A 223 1.15 -4.09 -18.19
C ALA A 223 1.97 -4.32 -19.47
N GLN A 224 1.31 -4.67 -20.57
CA GLN A 224 1.97 -4.85 -21.86
C GLN A 224 2.61 -3.55 -22.36
N ILE A 225 1.94 -2.40 -22.21
CA ILE A 225 2.51 -1.09 -22.60
C ILE A 225 3.79 -0.79 -21.82
N LEU A 226 3.76 -0.95 -20.49
CA LEU A 226 4.94 -0.71 -19.64
C LEU A 226 6.08 -1.69 -19.94
N ALA A 227 5.76 -2.95 -20.26
CA ALA A 227 6.75 -3.98 -20.56
C ALA A 227 7.46 -3.81 -21.91
N LYS A 228 6.98 -2.92 -22.80
CA LYS A 228 7.62 -2.65 -24.10
C LYS A 228 9.01 -2.03 -23.96
N TYR A 229 9.23 -1.26 -22.90
CA TYR A 229 10.54 -0.64 -22.68
C TYR A 229 11.55 -1.69 -22.21
N LYS A 230 12.60 -1.86 -23.00
CA LYS A 230 13.73 -2.74 -22.70
C LYS A 230 14.92 -1.87 -22.30
N PRO A 231 15.37 -1.86 -21.03
CA PRO A 231 16.57 -1.14 -20.66
C PRO A 231 17.82 -1.76 -21.30
N LYS A 232 18.81 -0.92 -21.60
CA LYS A 232 20.20 -1.34 -21.82
C LYS A 232 20.91 -1.32 -20.48
N ILE A 233 21.52 -2.44 -20.09
CA ILE A 233 22.24 -2.54 -18.80
C ILE A 233 23.72 -2.27 -19.03
N ASN A 234 24.32 -1.45 -18.18
CA ASN A 234 25.77 -1.32 -18.10
C ASN A 234 26.33 -2.57 -17.41
N ASP A 235 26.90 -3.48 -18.21
CA ASP A 235 27.50 -4.74 -17.77
C ASP A 235 28.65 -4.54 -16.77
N THR A 236 29.44 -3.48 -16.93
CA THR A 236 30.57 -3.13 -16.05
C THR A 236 30.11 -2.80 -14.62
N LEU A 237 28.96 -2.12 -14.48
CA LEU A 237 28.37 -1.77 -13.18
C LEU A 237 27.39 -2.82 -12.65
N MET A 238 26.91 -3.72 -13.51
CA MET A 238 25.88 -4.70 -13.17
C MET A 238 26.30 -5.57 -11.98
N ILE A 239 27.47 -6.20 -12.03
CA ILE A 239 27.96 -7.09 -10.97
C ILE A 239 28.06 -6.34 -9.64
N LYS A 240 28.57 -5.09 -9.67
CA LYS A 240 28.69 -4.24 -8.49
C LYS A 240 27.32 -3.95 -7.86
N GLU A 241 26.31 -3.63 -8.67
CA GLU A 241 24.96 -3.37 -8.19
C GLU A 241 24.25 -4.64 -7.68
N LEU A 242 24.51 -5.79 -8.30
CA LEU A 242 24.01 -7.09 -7.81
C LEU A 242 24.62 -7.44 -6.45
N ASN A 243 25.94 -7.29 -6.29
CA ASN A 243 26.64 -7.47 -5.01
C ASN A 243 26.09 -6.54 -3.94
N LYS A 244 25.99 -5.24 -4.23
CA LYS A 244 25.44 -4.24 -3.28
C LYS A 244 24.03 -4.60 -2.83
N ALA A 245 23.19 -5.08 -3.75
CA ALA A 245 21.83 -5.50 -3.43
C ALA A 245 21.81 -6.74 -2.51
N ASN A 246 22.67 -7.71 -2.79
CA ASN A 246 22.85 -8.89 -1.96
C ASN A 246 23.35 -8.53 -0.55
N GLU A 247 24.41 -7.72 -0.46
CA GLU A 247 24.97 -7.22 0.81
C GLU A 247 23.96 -6.42 1.63
N THR A 248 23.13 -5.59 0.97
CA THR A 248 22.07 -4.83 1.65
C THR A 248 21.04 -5.78 2.28
N THR A 249 20.70 -6.86 1.57
CA THR A 249 19.78 -7.89 2.07
C THR A 249 20.39 -8.63 3.25
N THR A 250 21.63 -9.11 3.13
CA THR A 250 22.34 -9.82 4.21
C THR A 250 22.45 -8.94 5.45
N ARG A 251 22.85 -7.68 5.31
CA ARG A 251 22.92 -6.74 6.44
C ARG A 251 21.57 -6.49 7.10
N ALA A 252 20.51 -6.34 6.31
CA ALA A 252 19.17 -6.13 6.87
C ALA A 252 18.70 -7.33 7.69
N LEU A 253 18.93 -8.55 7.20
CA LEU A 253 18.61 -9.77 7.95
C LEU A 253 19.44 -9.88 9.23
N GLU A 254 20.72 -9.53 9.16
CA GLU A 254 21.62 -9.55 10.31
C GLU A 254 21.20 -8.54 11.40
N TYR A 255 20.90 -7.29 11.02
CA TYR A 255 20.46 -6.26 11.96
C TYR A 255 19.17 -6.64 12.69
N PHE A 256 18.24 -7.28 11.98
CA PHE A 256 16.92 -7.63 12.51
C PHE A 256 16.83 -9.08 13.00
N LYS A 257 17.93 -9.83 13.07
CA LYS A 257 17.95 -11.25 13.43
C LYS A 257 17.33 -11.57 14.80
N THR A 258 17.40 -10.61 15.72
CA THR A 258 16.87 -10.74 17.09
C THR A 258 15.42 -10.26 17.22
N THR A 259 14.82 -9.73 16.15
CA THR A 259 13.41 -9.35 16.11
C THR A 259 12.54 -10.54 15.72
N ARG A 260 11.25 -10.46 16.03
CA ARG A 260 10.24 -11.39 15.51
C ARG A 260 10.09 -11.15 14.01
N HIS A 261 10.71 -12.00 13.19
CA HIS A 261 10.70 -11.83 11.75
C HIS A 261 10.42 -13.12 10.97
N MET A 262 9.92 -12.96 9.75
CA MET A 262 9.86 -14.01 8.74
C MET A 262 10.50 -13.52 7.45
N VAL A 263 11.13 -14.44 6.71
CA VAL A 263 11.74 -14.14 5.41
C VAL A 263 10.98 -14.85 4.30
N LEU A 264 10.55 -14.07 3.31
CA LEU A 264 9.82 -14.52 2.14
C LEU A 264 10.53 -14.01 0.90
N TYR A 265 10.53 -14.85 -0.13
CA TYR A 265 10.94 -14.46 -1.45
C TYR A 265 9.73 -14.37 -2.38
N TYR A 266 9.70 -13.33 -3.20
CA TYR A 266 8.65 -13.07 -4.19
C TYR A 266 8.35 -14.32 -5.02
N GLU A 267 9.40 -15.00 -5.49
CA GLU A 267 9.32 -16.23 -6.27
C GLU A 267 8.57 -17.35 -5.55
N ASP A 268 8.75 -17.48 -4.24
CA ASP A 268 8.09 -18.51 -3.43
C ASP A 268 6.60 -18.17 -3.25
N VAL A 269 6.28 -16.88 -3.05
CA VAL A 269 4.89 -16.41 -2.86
C VAL A 269 4.06 -16.53 -4.14
N ILE A 270 4.66 -16.30 -5.31
CA ILE A 270 3.94 -16.45 -6.60
C ILE A 270 3.73 -17.91 -6.98
N ASN A 271 4.67 -18.80 -6.65
CA ASN A 271 4.64 -20.20 -7.08
C ASN A 271 3.91 -21.09 -6.07
N ASN A 272 3.87 -20.71 -4.80
CA ASN A 272 3.24 -21.48 -3.75
C ASN A 272 2.29 -20.60 -2.90
N ARG A 273 0.99 -20.73 -3.16
CA ARG A 273 -0.05 -20.00 -2.42
C ARG A 273 -0.11 -20.35 -0.92
N THR A 274 0.43 -21.49 -0.48
CA THR A 274 0.46 -21.82 0.95
C THR A 274 1.31 -20.83 1.74
N LYS A 275 2.28 -20.15 1.11
CA LYS A 275 3.05 -19.09 1.76
C LYS A 275 2.20 -17.93 2.28
N LEU A 276 1.07 -17.65 1.66
CA LEU A 276 0.13 -16.64 2.17
C LEU A 276 -0.66 -17.14 3.39
N LYS A 277 -0.79 -18.45 3.58
CA LYS A 277 -1.32 -19.03 4.82
C LYS A 277 -0.30 -18.89 5.94
N ASP A 278 0.96 -19.21 5.69
CA ASP A 278 2.07 -19.04 6.64
C ASP A 278 2.16 -17.58 7.13
N VAL A 279 1.95 -16.60 6.25
CA VAL A 279 1.92 -15.17 6.64
C VAL A 279 0.73 -14.84 7.55
N GLN A 280 -0.46 -15.35 7.23
CA GLN A 280 -1.64 -15.11 8.06
C GLN A 280 -1.47 -15.74 9.45
N GLU A 281 -0.91 -16.94 9.52
CA GLU A 281 -0.57 -17.61 10.78
C GLU A 281 0.52 -16.83 11.55
N PHE A 282 1.57 -16.37 10.87
CA PHE A 282 2.59 -15.52 11.47
C PHE A 282 2.02 -14.23 12.06
N LEU A 283 1.00 -13.64 11.42
CA LEU A 283 0.28 -12.47 11.92
C LEU A 283 -0.87 -12.82 12.87
N LYS A 284 -1.07 -14.10 13.22
CA LYS A 284 -2.14 -14.60 14.09
C LYS A 284 -3.55 -14.24 13.60
N LEU A 285 -3.73 -14.29 12.28
CA LEU A 285 -4.98 -13.99 11.60
C LEU A 285 -5.74 -15.28 11.28
N PRO A 286 -7.08 -15.24 11.28
CA PRO A 286 -7.87 -16.34 10.73
C PRO A 286 -7.55 -16.50 9.25
N TYR A 287 -7.56 -17.74 8.75
CA TYR A 287 -7.29 -17.97 7.35
C TYR A 287 -8.36 -17.35 6.45
N LYS A 288 -7.91 -16.62 5.42
CA LYS A 288 -8.73 -16.15 4.32
C LYS A 288 -8.00 -16.34 2.99
N GLU A 289 -8.77 -16.62 1.93
CA GLU A 289 -8.24 -16.57 0.57
C GLU A 289 -7.95 -15.12 0.19
N LEU A 290 -6.67 -14.78 -0.02
CA LEU A 290 -6.23 -13.42 -0.36
C LEU A 290 -6.20 -13.21 -1.88
N LYS A 291 -6.74 -12.08 -2.34
CA LYS A 291 -6.81 -11.71 -3.76
C LYS A 291 -6.24 -10.32 -4.01
N SER A 292 -5.60 -10.14 -5.16
CA SER A 292 -5.09 -8.85 -5.63
C SER A 292 -5.60 -8.56 -7.04
N ARG A 293 -5.85 -7.27 -7.32
CA ARG A 293 -6.17 -6.78 -8.66
C ARG A 293 -4.93 -6.35 -9.44
N GLN A 294 -3.76 -6.32 -8.80
CA GLN A 294 -2.53 -5.95 -9.50
C GLN A 294 -2.08 -7.08 -10.42
N VAL A 295 -1.64 -6.72 -11.62
CA VAL A 295 -1.08 -7.66 -12.60
C VAL A 295 0.43 -7.48 -12.71
N ARG A 296 1.12 -8.58 -13.03
CA ARG A 296 2.58 -8.58 -13.23
C ARG A 296 2.91 -7.93 -14.57
N ILE A 297 3.78 -6.91 -14.54
CA ILE A 297 4.22 -6.19 -15.75
C ILE A 297 5.14 -7.05 -16.62
N HIS A 298 6.25 -7.51 -16.05
CA HIS A 298 7.27 -8.25 -16.79
C HIS A 298 7.05 -9.77 -16.65
N THR A 299 6.50 -10.40 -17.69
CA THR A 299 6.21 -11.84 -17.73
C THR A 299 7.06 -12.62 -18.74
N ALA A 300 7.70 -11.93 -19.68
CA ALA A 300 8.54 -12.52 -20.73
C ALA A 300 9.83 -13.18 -20.16
N PRO A 301 10.54 -14.00 -20.95
CA PRO A 301 11.91 -14.40 -20.63
C PRO A 301 12.85 -13.19 -20.50
N LEU A 302 13.93 -13.33 -19.72
CA LEU A 302 14.88 -12.24 -19.47
C LEU A 302 15.51 -11.66 -20.74
N TRP A 303 15.85 -12.51 -21.70
CA TRP A 303 16.47 -12.12 -22.97
C TRP A 303 15.61 -11.17 -23.80
N ASP A 304 14.27 -11.21 -23.61
CA ASP A 304 13.33 -10.33 -24.31
C ASP A 304 13.05 -9.03 -23.53
N GLN A 305 13.58 -8.88 -22.32
CA GLN A 305 13.33 -7.71 -21.45
C GLN A 305 14.47 -6.69 -21.46
N VAL A 306 15.55 -6.92 -22.20
CA VAL A 306 16.74 -6.07 -22.24
C VAL A 306 17.24 -5.90 -23.67
N GLN A 307 17.95 -4.82 -23.95
CA GLN A 307 18.50 -4.57 -25.29
C GLN A 307 19.78 -5.36 -25.58
N ASN A 308 20.61 -5.58 -24.56
CA ASN A 308 21.95 -6.14 -24.69
C ASN A 308 22.10 -7.47 -23.94
N TRP A 309 21.21 -8.43 -24.23
CA TRP A 309 21.19 -9.73 -23.55
C TRP A 309 22.50 -10.51 -23.68
N HIS A 310 23.16 -10.45 -24.85
CA HIS A 310 24.41 -11.17 -25.07
C HIS A 310 25.51 -10.71 -24.10
N ASP A 311 25.69 -9.40 -23.96
CA ASP A 311 26.68 -8.81 -23.05
C ASP A 311 26.37 -9.19 -21.58
N ILE A 312 25.10 -9.11 -21.19
CA ILE A 312 24.65 -9.50 -19.83
C ILE A 312 24.94 -10.98 -19.55
N ARG A 313 24.60 -11.86 -20.50
CA ARG A 313 24.87 -13.30 -20.38
C ARG A 313 26.37 -13.55 -20.23
N ASN A 314 27.19 -12.95 -21.09
CA ASN A 314 28.65 -13.12 -21.05
C ASN A 314 29.25 -12.61 -19.74
N ALA A 315 28.78 -11.46 -19.23
CA ALA A 315 29.26 -10.88 -17.98
C ALA A 315 28.87 -11.69 -16.73
N LEU A 316 27.75 -12.42 -16.77
CA LEU A 316 27.29 -13.24 -15.62
C LEU A 316 27.75 -14.69 -15.67
N ASN A 317 28.13 -15.20 -16.84
CA ASN A 317 28.59 -16.58 -17.01
C ASN A 317 29.83 -16.86 -16.15
N GLY A 318 29.81 -17.94 -15.37
CA GLY A 318 30.90 -18.29 -14.46
C GLY A 318 30.98 -17.44 -13.18
N THR A 319 30.02 -16.54 -12.94
CA THR A 319 29.91 -15.76 -11.70
C THR A 319 28.91 -16.39 -10.73
N SER A 320 28.93 -15.97 -9.46
CA SER A 320 27.90 -16.36 -8.47
C SER A 320 26.47 -15.96 -8.86
N PHE A 321 26.32 -15.09 -9.86
CA PHE A 321 25.05 -14.58 -10.35
C PHE A 321 24.57 -15.24 -11.64
N GLU A 322 25.29 -16.24 -12.16
CA GLU A 322 24.90 -16.97 -13.38
C GLU A 322 23.49 -17.54 -13.29
N THR A 323 23.09 -18.03 -12.11
CA THR A 323 21.75 -18.56 -11.83
C THR A 323 20.63 -17.54 -12.08
N PHE A 324 20.91 -16.23 -12.09
CA PHE A 324 19.93 -15.21 -12.40
C PHE A 324 19.55 -15.12 -13.88
N LEU A 325 20.27 -15.81 -14.77
CA LEU A 325 19.94 -15.89 -16.19
C LEU A 325 18.70 -16.76 -16.47
N HIS A 326 18.26 -17.55 -15.48
CA HIS A 326 17.16 -18.51 -15.59
C HIS A 326 15.86 -18.01 -14.93
#